data_AF-A0A357FYD1-F1
#
_entry.id   AF-A0A357FYD1-F1
#
_cell.length_a   1.000
_cell.length_b   1.000
_cell.length_c   1.000
_cell.angle_alpha   90.00
_cell.angle_beta   90.00
_cell.angle_gamma   90.00
#
_symmetry.space_group_name_H-M   'P 1'
#
loop_
_entity.id
_entity.type
_entity.pdbx_description
1 polymer ?
#
loop_
_entity_poly.entity_id
_entity_poly.type
_entity_poly.pdbx_seq_one_letter_code
_entity_poly.pdbx_strand_id
1 'polypeptide(L)'
;MIETLKAYREKTGVASVALLKNQRDCPENLTPRHIQSWLEGRLRTAPQEHLAYVLKKWEALPVLEFGIITEDILDVIKGHWNRTRVGPNTLLKDAADKPEGLRPHIIAAWLNARSRSYRKDHLKYVLERWSAMPGALNTKRVLSGYVEITQAQRERLHELKAKTGFGPQVLMRGAKDAPPGLGSDKIKAWIDGTIKTAKPEQLAYVFARWEAHKTQK
;
A
#
# COMPACT_ATOMS: atom_id res chain seq x y z
N MET A 1 11.77 -34.60 22.14
CA MET A 1 12.14 -34.47 20.71
C MET A 1 11.07 -33.72 19.91
N ILE A 2 9.88 -34.30 19.67
CA ILE A 2 8.83 -33.69 18.83
C ILE A 2 8.42 -32.31 19.37
N GLU A 3 8.15 -32.21 20.68
CA GLU A 3 7.77 -30.94 21.31
C GLU A 3 8.86 -29.87 21.20
N THR A 4 10.13 -30.26 21.26
CA THR A 4 11.27 -29.36 21.03
C THR A 4 11.28 -28.80 19.61
N LEU A 5 11.06 -29.66 18.59
CA LEU A 5 11.01 -29.23 17.19
C LEU A 5 9.80 -28.32 16.92
N LYS A 6 8.65 -28.62 17.52
CA LYS A 6 7.46 -27.75 17.43
C LYS A 6 7.73 -26.39 18.06
N ALA A 7 8.31 -26.36 19.26
CA ALA A 7 8.67 -25.11 19.94
C ALA A 7 9.61 -24.25 19.09
N TYR A 8 10.66 -24.83 18.49
CA TYR A 8 11.55 -24.09 17.59
C TYR A 8 10.87 -23.60 16.32
N ARG A 9 10.02 -24.43 15.70
CA ARG A 9 9.24 -24.03 14.53
C ARG A 9 8.29 -22.87 14.84
N GLU A 10 7.62 -22.91 15.99
CA GLU A 10 6.73 -21.84 16.43
C GLU A 10 7.51 -20.56 16.75
N LYS A 11 8.62 -20.70 17.50
CA LYS A 11 9.49 -19.60 17.90
C LYS A 11 10.15 -18.89 16.71
N THR A 12 10.51 -19.62 15.67
CA THR A 12 11.19 -19.07 14.49
C THR A 12 10.24 -18.79 13.33
N GLY A 13 9.01 -19.34 13.34
CA GLY A 13 8.08 -19.25 12.21
C GLY A 13 8.59 -19.88 10.90
N VAL A 14 9.74 -20.57 10.90
CA VAL A 14 10.35 -21.13 9.70
C VAL A 14 9.85 -22.55 9.44
N ALA A 15 9.24 -22.76 8.27
CA ALA A 15 8.77 -24.07 7.82
C ALA A 15 9.94 -24.99 7.43
N SER A 16 9.72 -26.31 7.49
CA SER A 16 10.71 -27.34 7.14
C SER A 16 11.31 -27.16 5.73
N VAL A 17 10.50 -26.75 4.76
CA VAL A 17 10.95 -26.46 3.39
C VAL A 17 11.90 -25.26 3.36
N ALA A 18 11.58 -24.19 4.08
CA ALA A 18 12.40 -22.99 4.14
C ALA A 18 13.71 -23.25 4.89
N LEU A 19 13.67 -24.07 5.95
CA LEU A 19 14.85 -24.44 6.74
C LEU A 19 15.93 -25.13 5.89
N LEU A 20 15.53 -26.02 4.98
CA LEU A 20 16.46 -26.74 4.10
C LEU A 20 16.73 -26.03 2.77
N LYS A 21 16.01 -24.94 2.47
CA LYS A 21 16.16 -24.24 1.20
C LYS A 21 17.56 -23.66 1.09
N ASN A 22 18.25 -24.00 -0.02
CA ASN A 22 19.61 -23.54 -0.35
C ASN A 22 20.72 -23.98 0.62
N GLN A 23 20.49 -24.98 1.48
CA GLN A 23 21.53 -25.51 2.37
C GLN A 23 22.39 -26.54 1.62
N ARG A 24 23.68 -26.25 1.46
CA ARG A 24 24.64 -27.15 0.77
C ARG A 24 25.14 -28.29 1.67
N ASP A 25 25.07 -28.11 2.98
CA ASP A 25 25.52 -29.03 4.03
C ASP A 25 24.41 -29.97 4.52
N CYS A 26 23.35 -30.16 3.73
CA CYS A 26 22.23 -31.01 4.12
C CYS A 26 22.66 -32.50 4.17
N PRO A 27 22.43 -33.21 5.29
CA PRO A 27 22.69 -34.64 5.39
C PRO A 27 22.00 -35.44 4.28
N GLU A 28 22.63 -36.54 3.86
CA GLU A 28 22.12 -37.39 2.80
C GLU A 28 20.72 -37.93 3.17
N ASN A 29 19.79 -37.92 2.21
CA ASN A 29 18.40 -38.36 2.39
C ASN A 29 17.55 -37.54 3.39
N LEU A 30 18.05 -36.45 3.96
CA LEU A 30 17.21 -35.53 4.74
C LEU A 30 16.36 -34.68 3.80
N THR A 31 15.03 -34.82 3.87
CA THR A 31 14.09 -34.07 3.05
C THR A 31 13.15 -33.25 3.94
N PRO A 32 12.53 -32.16 3.43
CA PRO A 32 11.52 -31.41 4.19
C PRO A 32 10.34 -32.29 4.65
N ARG A 33 10.02 -33.36 3.92
CA ARG A 33 8.96 -34.32 4.24
C ARG A 33 9.31 -35.15 5.48
N HIS A 34 10.58 -35.49 5.69
CA HIS A 34 11.03 -36.17 6.91
C HIS A 34 10.79 -35.28 8.14
N ILE A 35 11.23 -34.02 8.08
CA ILE A 35 11.03 -33.04 9.16
C ILE A 35 9.54 -32.83 9.44
N GLN A 36 8.73 -32.67 8.39
CA GLN A 36 7.29 -32.52 8.53
C GLN A 36 6.65 -33.74 9.20
N SER A 37 7.08 -34.95 8.83
CA SER A 37 6.57 -36.20 9.40
C SER A 37 6.95 -36.36 10.88
N TRP A 38 8.11 -35.85 11.31
CA TRP A 38 8.48 -35.78 12.73
C TRP A 38 7.61 -34.79 13.51
N LEU A 39 7.37 -33.60 12.95
CA LEU A 39 6.53 -32.57 13.57
C LEU A 39 5.08 -33.02 13.75
N GLU A 40 4.55 -33.77 12.78
CA GLU A 40 3.21 -34.36 12.81
C GLU A 40 3.12 -35.62 13.69
N GLY A 41 4.26 -36.12 14.18
CA GLY A 41 4.33 -37.36 14.97
C GLY A 41 4.05 -38.64 14.19
N ARG A 42 4.02 -38.58 12.85
CA ARG A 42 3.88 -39.75 11.97
C ARG A 42 5.10 -40.65 12.02
N LEU A 43 6.29 -40.05 12.15
CA LEU A 43 7.55 -40.75 12.38
C LEU A 43 8.03 -40.47 13.80
N ARG A 44 8.15 -41.52 14.63
CA ARG A 44 8.62 -41.42 16.02
C ARG A 44 10.13 -41.57 16.16
N THR A 45 10.78 -42.09 15.13
CA THR A 45 12.23 -42.32 15.07
C THR A 45 12.87 -41.42 14.01
N ALA A 46 14.06 -40.92 14.31
CA ALA A 46 14.87 -40.09 13.42
C ALA A 46 16.35 -40.42 13.66
N PRO A 47 17.19 -40.50 12.62
CA PRO A 47 18.63 -40.58 12.79
C PRO A 47 19.14 -39.40 13.63
N GLN A 48 20.01 -39.68 14.59
CA GLN A 48 20.51 -38.67 15.54
C GLN A 48 21.20 -37.50 14.82
N GLU A 49 21.96 -37.79 13.76
CA GLU A 49 22.65 -36.78 12.94
C GLU A 49 21.68 -35.81 12.27
N HIS A 50 20.58 -36.32 11.71
CA HIS A 50 19.58 -35.47 11.06
C HIS A 50 18.88 -34.57 12.07
N LEU A 51 18.57 -35.10 13.25
CA LEU A 51 17.94 -34.33 14.31
C LEU A 51 18.87 -33.22 14.82
N ALA A 52 20.14 -33.55 15.07
CA ALA A 52 21.15 -32.59 15.52
C ALA A 52 21.35 -31.47 14.49
N TYR A 53 21.43 -31.81 13.20
CA TYR A 53 21.52 -30.84 12.12
C TYR A 53 20.33 -29.88 12.09
N VAL A 54 19.10 -30.41 12.13
CA VAL A 54 17.86 -29.61 12.08
C VAL A 54 17.75 -28.69 13.28
N LEU A 55 18.05 -29.18 14.50
CA LEU A 55 18.04 -28.37 15.72
C LEU A 55 19.08 -27.24 15.65
N LYS A 56 20.31 -27.55 15.24
CA LYS A 56 21.37 -26.54 15.07
C LYS A 56 20.96 -25.44 14.10
N LYS A 57 20.30 -25.78 12.98
CA LYS A 57 19.82 -24.80 12.00
C LYS A 57 18.68 -23.94 12.55
N TRP A 58 17.73 -24.52 13.30
CA TRP A 58 16.67 -23.74 13.93
C TRP A 58 17.17 -22.85 15.06
N GLU A 59 18.15 -23.31 15.84
CA GLU A 59 18.76 -22.53 16.91
C GLU A 59 19.52 -21.31 16.38
N ALA A 60 20.11 -21.41 15.19
CA ALA A 60 20.78 -20.30 14.51
C ALA A 60 19.82 -19.25 13.93
N LEU A 61 18.51 -19.52 13.87
CA LEU A 61 17.53 -18.58 13.32
C LEU A 61 17.08 -17.56 14.37
N PRO A 62 16.78 -16.31 13.96
CA PRO A 62 16.27 -15.31 14.88
C PRO A 62 14.91 -15.74 15.44
N VAL A 63 14.71 -15.46 16.72
CA VAL A 63 13.42 -15.66 17.40
C VAL A 63 12.45 -14.62 16.87
N LEU A 64 11.34 -15.08 16.30
CA LEU A 64 10.29 -14.22 15.77
C LEU A 64 9.19 -14.09 16.80
N GLU A 65 8.87 -12.86 17.18
CA GLU A 65 7.76 -12.58 18.09
C GLU A 65 6.45 -12.44 17.31
N PHE A 66 5.45 -13.20 17.72
CA PHE A 66 4.10 -13.13 17.16
C PHE A 66 3.14 -12.48 18.16
N GLY A 67 2.17 -11.74 17.62
CA GLY A 67 1.05 -11.14 18.35
C GLY A 67 -0.28 -11.54 17.74
N ILE A 68 -1.36 -11.29 18.48
CA ILE A 68 -2.74 -11.48 18.03
C ILE A 68 -3.29 -10.14 17.55
N ILE A 69 -3.88 -10.11 16.37
CA ILE A 69 -4.56 -8.91 15.85
C ILE A 69 -5.84 -8.72 16.64
N THR A 70 -5.84 -7.71 17.52
CA THR A 70 -7.05 -7.21 18.19
C THR A 70 -7.79 -6.22 17.30
N GLU A 71 -9.04 -5.90 17.65
CA GLU A 71 -9.82 -4.89 16.92
C GLU A 71 -9.12 -3.52 16.96
N ASP A 72 -8.53 -3.13 18.10
CA ASP A 72 -7.79 -1.86 18.22
C ASP A 72 -6.62 -1.75 17.23
N ILE A 73 -5.85 -2.84 17.07
CA ILE A 73 -4.73 -2.88 16.10
C ILE A 73 -5.27 -2.77 14.68
N LEU A 74 -6.37 -3.46 14.41
CA LEU A 74 -7.02 -3.45 13.10
C LEU A 74 -7.56 -2.04 12.76
N ASP A 75 -8.11 -1.33 13.74
CA ASP A 75 -8.58 0.04 13.60
C ASP A 75 -7.42 1.01 13.34
N VAL A 76 -6.29 0.85 14.02
CA VAL A 76 -5.08 1.63 13.74
C VAL A 76 -4.62 1.39 12.29
N ILE A 77 -4.53 0.13 11.86
CA ILE A 77 -4.13 -0.24 10.50
C ILE A 77 -5.10 0.35 9.45
N LYS A 78 -6.41 0.19 9.66
CA LYS A 78 -7.45 0.74 8.79
C LYS A 78 -7.43 2.27 8.78
N GLY A 79 -7.17 2.92 9.91
CA GLY A 79 -7.03 4.36 10.03
C GLY A 79 -5.90 4.89 9.16
N HIS A 80 -4.71 4.27 9.24
CA HIS A 80 -3.58 4.58 8.38
C HIS A 80 -3.87 4.33 6.90
N TRP A 81 -4.49 3.21 6.56
CA TRP A 81 -4.87 2.88 5.20
C TRP A 81 -5.89 3.88 4.62
N ASN A 82 -6.91 4.25 5.40
CA ASN A 82 -7.92 5.23 5.03
C ASN A 82 -7.33 6.64 4.87
N ARG A 83 -6.42 7.03 5.78
CA ARG A 83 -5.73 8.32 5.73
C ARG A 83 -4.84 8.46 4.50
N THR A 84 -4.05 7.42 4.20
CA THR A 84 -3.03 7.49 3.13
C THR A 84 -3.58 7.09 1.77
N ARG A 85 -4.63 6.25 1.73
CA ARG A 85 -5.15 5.58 0.52
C ARG A 85 -4.08 4.76 -0.22
N VAL A 86 -2.99 4.38 0.45
CA VAL A 86 -1.90 3.58 -0.11
C VAL A 86 -2.14 2.11 0.22
N GLY A 87 -2.39 1.30 -0.80
CA GLY A 87 -2.60 -0.15 -0.64
C GLY A 87 -1.30 -0.93 -0.36
N PRO A 88 -1.40 -2.20 0.09
CA PRO A 88 -0.25 -3.02 0.47
C PRO A 88 0.84 -3.19 -0.61
N ASN A 89 0.45 -3.29 -1.89
CA ASN A 89 1.40 -3.40 -2.98
C ASN A 89 2.24 -2.12 -3.12
N THR A 90 1.58 -0.97 -3.10
CA THR A 90 2.25 0.33 -3.21
C THR A 90 3.09 0.62 -1.97
N LEU A 91 2.63 0.24 -0.77
CA LEU A 91 3.38 0.39 0.48
C LEU A 91 4.76 -0.31 0.42
N LEU A 92 4.83 -1.46 -0.26
CA LEU A 92 6.02 -2.31 -0.32
C LEU A 92 6.81 -2.21 -1.64
N LYS A 93 6.36 -1.41 -2.62
CA LYS A 93 6.92 -1.42 -3.99
C LYS A 93 8.40 -1.03 -4.06
N ASP A 94 8.83 -0.08 -3.23
CA ASP A 94 10.20 0.48 -3.25
C ASP A 94 10.87 0.40 -1.86
N ALA A 95 10.53 -0.64 -1.10
CA ALA A 95 11.02 -0.85 0.27
C ALA A 95 12.29 -1.71 0.27
N ALA A 96 13.46 -1.09 0.42
CA ALA A 96 14.74 -1.80 0.55
C ALA A 96 14.83 -2.61 1.87
N ASP A 97 14.43 -2.01 2.99
CA ASP A 97 14.55 -2.60 4.33
C ASP A 97 13.34 -3.44 4.75
N LYS A 98 12.74 -4.17 3.80
CA LYS A 98 11.54 -4.96 4.07
C LYS A 98 11.89 -6.19 4.92
N PRO A 99 11.21 -6.42 6.06
CA PRO A 99 11.39 -7.63 6.86
C PRO A 99 11.19 -8.90 6.03
N GLU A 100 12.01 -9.93 6.30
CA GLU A 100 11.94 -11.19 5.56
C GLU A 100 10.55 -11.81 5.65
N GLY A 101 10.03 -12.28 4.51
CA GLY A 101 8.71 -12.92 4.45
C GLY A 101 7.53 -11.94 4.41
N LEU A 102 7.72 -10.64 4.65
CA LEU A 102 6.63 -9.67 4.51
C LEU A 102 6.24 -9.52 3.04
N ARG A 103 4.98 -9.82 2.74
CA ARG A 103 4.40 -9.78 1.39
C ARG A 103 3.09 -8.98 1.40
N PRO A 104 2.71 -8.34 0.29
CA PRO A 104 1.49 -7.52 0.23
C PRO A 104 0.23 -8.27 0.67
N HIS A 105 0.11 -9.57 0.35
CA HIS A 105 -1.05 -10.36 0.73
C HIS A 105 -1.18 -10.61 2.23
N ILE A 106 -0.07 -10.56 3.00
CA ILE A 106 -0.10 -10.69 4.47
C ILE A 106 -0.80 -9.48 5.07
N ILE A 107 -0.40 -8.27 4.63
CA ILE A 107 -1.03 -7.02 5.05
C ILE A 107 -2.50 -6.96 4.60
N ALA A 108 -2.79 -7.43 3.38
CA ALA A 108 -4.17 -7.54 2.92
C ALA A 108 -5.00 -8.53 3.76
N ALA A 109 -4.40 -9.62 4.24
CA ALA A 109 -5.09 -10.56 5.13
C ALA A 109 -5.41 -9.92 6.48
N TRP A 110 -4.53 -9.06 7.01
CA TRP A 110 -4.80 -8.28 8.23
C TRP A 110 -5.95 -7.29 8.02
N LEU A 111 -5.90 -6.48 6.95
CA LEU A 111 -6.93 -5.49 6.62
C LEU A 111 -8.33 -6.12 6.45
N ASN A 112 -8.38 -7.32 5.89
CA ASN A 112 -9.62 -8.07 5.68
C ASN A 112 -10.00 -8.96 6.86
N ALA A 113 -9.32 -8.86 8.00
CA ALA A 113 -9.50 -9.69 9.20
C ALA A 113 -9.44 -11.22 8.93
N ARG A 114 -8.74 -11.64 7.87
CA ARG A 114 -8.55 -13.06 7.49
C ARG A 114 -7.45 -13.73 8.28
N SER A 115 -6.48 -12.96 8.79
CA SER A 115 -5.44 -13.46 9.69
C SER A 115 -5.63 -12.88 11.08
N ARG A 116 -5.55 -13.73 12.10
CA ARG A 116 -5.65 -13.34 13.52
C ARG A 116 -4.30 -13.18 14.20
N SER A 117 -3.21 -13.50 13.51
CA SER A 117 -1.85 -13.33 14.02
C SER A 117 -1.01 -12.46 13.09
N TYR A 118 -0.01 -11.85 13.68
CA TYR A 118 0.99 -11.04 12.99
C TYR A 118 2.36 -11.24 13.62
N ARG A 119 3.41 -10.97 12.84
CA ARG A 119 4.78 -10.88 13.33
C ARG A 119 5.04 -9.45 13.78
N LYS A 120 5.55 -9.25 14.99
CA LYS A 120 5.66 -7.90 15.60
C LYS A 120 6.52 -6.94 14.77
N ASP A 121 7.61 -7.44 14.20
CA ASP A 121 8.49 -6.70 13.31
C ASP A 121 7.78 -6.29 12.00
N HIS A 122 6.96 -7.18 11.42
CA HIS A 122 6.15 -6.85 10.25
C HIS A 122 5.14 -5.75 10.56
N LEU A 123 4.43 -5.84 11.68
CA LEU A 123 3.45 -4.83 12.07
C LEU A 123 4.13 -3.48 12.32
N LYS A 124 5.22 -3.47 13.10
CA LYS A 124 6.00 -2.26 13.38
C LYS A 124 6.44 -1.58 12.07
N TYR A 125 7.04 -2.35 11.16
CA TYR A 125 7.49 -1.84 9.86
C TYR A 125 6.35 -1.21 9.04
N VAL A 126 5.21 -1.89 8.98
CA VAL A 126 4.03 -1.44 8.22
C VAL A 126 3.45 -0.15 8.81
N LEU A 127 3.35 -0.05 10.14
CA LEU A 127 2.86 1.15 10.81
C LEU A 127 3.83 2.33 10.65
N GLU A 128 5.13 2.12 10.82
CA GLU A 128 6.15 3.15 10.61
C GLU A 128 6.10 3.70 9.18
N ARG A 129 6.03 2.81 8.18
CA ARG A 129 5.93 3.20 6.76
C ARG A 129 4.68 4.01 6.46
N TRP A 130 3.51 3.58 6.92
CA TRP A 130 2.28 4.36 6.71
C TRP A 130 2.27 5.66 7.52
N SER A 131 2.87 5.69 8.71
CA SER A 131 2.98 6.89 9.54
C SER A 131 3.83 7.96 8.85
N ALA A 132 4.96 7.56 8.25
CA ALA A 132 5.86 8.45 7.51
C ALA A 132 5.27 8.99 6.20
N MET A 133 4.18 8.40 5.68
CA MET A 133 3.54 8.89 4.46
C MET A 133 2.65 10.11 4.74
N PRO A 134 2.75 11.18 3.92
CA PRO A 134 1.86 12.32 4.02
C PRO A 134 0.40 11.87 3.83
N GLY A 135 -0.53 12.52 4.54
CA GLY A 135 -1.96 12.25 4.43
C GLY A 135 -2.47 12.42 2.99
N ALA A 136 -3.34 11.49 2.57
CA ALA A 136 -4.01 11.45 1.27
C ALA A 136 -3.08 11.55 0.04
N LEU A 137 -2.18 10.58 -0.14
CA LEU A 137 -1.64 10.32 -1.47
C LEU A 137 -2.73 9.62 -2.29
N ASN A 138 -3.54 10.40 -3.00
CA ASN A 138 -4.48 9.91 -4.02
C ASN A 138 -3.67 9.36 -5.21
N THR A 139 -3.00 8.23 -5.00
CA THR A 139 -1.87 7.73 -5.79
C THR A 139 -2.21 7.35 -7.23
N LYS A 140 -3.50 7.24 -7.61
CA LYS A 140 -3.88 7.10 -9.03
C LYS A 140 -4.06 8.43 -9.77
N ARG A 141 -4.33 9.55 -9.07
CA ARG A 141 -4.53 10.89 -9.67
C ARG A 141 -3.30 11.79 -9.56
N VAL A 142 -2.51 11.62 -8.50
CA VAL A 142 -1.25 12.36 -8.33
C VAL A 142 -0.21 11.95 -9.39
N LEU A 143 -0.22 10.69 -9.83
CA LEU A 143 0.63 10.21 -10.93
C LEU A 143 0.25 10.76 -12.32
N SER A 144 -0.93 11.36 -12.49
CA SER A 144 -1.35 11.97 -13.76
C SER A 144 -1.26 13.51 -13.79
N GLY A 145 -0.78 14.15 -12.72
CA GLY A 145 -0.69 15.61 -12.63
C GLY A 145 -2.04 16.32 -12.54
N TYR A 146 -3.10 15.62 -12.14
CA TYR A 146 -4.43 16.19 -11.95
C TYR A 146 -4.69 16.48 -10.47
N VAL A 147 -5.23 17.67 -10.19
CA VAL A 147 -5.77 18.07 -8.90
C VAL A 147 -7.28 17.90 -8.89
N GLU A 148 -7.84 17.65 -7.71
CA GLU A 148 -9.28 17.65 -7.49
C GLU A 148 -9.81 19.08 -7.51
N ILE A 149 -10.94 19.28 -8.20
CA ILE A 149 -11.60 20.58 -8.26
C ILE A 149 -12.45 20.69 -6.99
N THR A 150 -12.04 21.53 -6.05
CA THR A 150 -12.74 21.72 -4.78
C THR A 150 -14.10 22.38 -5.00
N GLN A 151 -15.00 22.25 -4.01
CA GLN A 151 -16.29 22.93 -4.04
C GLN A 151 -16.12 24.46 -4.13
N ALA A 152 -15.18 25.03 -3.38
CA ALA A 152 -14.85 26.45 -3.44
C ALA A 152 -14.36 26.90 -4.84
N GLN A 153 -13.56 26.06 -5.53
CA GLN A 153 -13.14 26.35 -6.91
C GLN A 153 -14.32 26.32 -7.89
N ARG A 154 -15.31 25.44 -7.69
CA ARG A 154 -16.53 25.41 -8.52
C ARG A 154 -17.40 26.63 -8.29
N GLU A 155 -17.62 26.99 -7.03
CA GLU A 155 -18.34 28.21 -6.65
C GLU A 155 -17.67 29.43 -7.28
N ARG A 156 -16.34 29.50 -7.22
CA ARG A 156 -15.58 30.56 -7.89
C ARG A 156 -15.80 30.60 -9.41
N LEU A 157 -15.85 29.45 -10.09
CA LEU A 157 -16.15 29.41 -11.52
C LEU A 157 -17.59 29.87 -11.82
N HIS A 158 -18.55 29.50 -10.99
CA HIS A 158 -19.94 29.97 -11.09
C HIS A 158 -20.04 31.48 -10.87
N GLU A 159 -19.36 32.02 -9.85
CA GLU A 159 -19.29 33.46 -9.58
C GLU A 159 -18.70 34.23 -10.77
N LEU A 160 -17.58 33.75 -11.32
CA LEU A 160 -16.93 34.39 -12.46
C LEU A 160 -17.83 34.38 -13.71
N LYS A 161 -18.51 33.25 -13.97
CA LYS A 161 -19.50 33.12 -15.04
C LYS A 161 -20.67 34.08 -14.84
N ALA A 162 -21.26 34.12 -13.64
CA ALA A 162 -22.37 34.99 -13.32
C ALA A 162 -22.00 36.48 -13.43
N LYS A 163 -20.81 36.84 -12.95
CA LYS A 163 -20.32 38.22 -12.92
C LYS A 163 -19.99 38.79 -14.30
N THR A 164 -19.44 37.96 -15.18
CA THR A 164 -19.03 38.39 -16.53
C THR A 164 -20.14 38.26 -17.56
N GLY A 165 -21.11 37.36 -17.33
CA GLY A 165 -22.25 37.15 -18.21
C GLY A 165 -21.94 36.34 -19.47
N PHE A 166 -20.73 35.82 -19.65
CA PHE A 166 -20.38 34.99 -20.80
C PHE A 166 -19.89 33.61 -20.38
N GLY A 167 -20.20 32.58 -21.19
CA GLY A 167 -19.92 31.17 -20.86
C GLY A 167 -18.55 30.66 -21.32
N PRO A 168 -18.23 29.40 -21.03
CA PRO A 168 -16.95 28.78 -21.40
C PRO A 168 -16.59 28.86 -22.90
N GLN A 169 -17.60 28.84 -23.79
CA GLN A 169 -17.38 29.00 -25.23
C GLN A 169 -16.85 30.39 -25.59
N VAL A 170 -17.36 31.43 -24.93
CA VAL A 170 -16.90 32.82 -25.17
C VAL A 170 -15.51 33.01 -24.57
N LEU A 171 -15.26 32.47 -23.36
CA LEU A 171 -13.94 32.50 -22.73
C LEU A 171 -12.84 31.92 -23.63
N MET A 172 -13.14 30.81 -24.30
CA MET A 172 -12.19 30.10 -25.14
C MET A 172 -12.13 30.62 -26.58
N ARG A 173 -13.01 31.56 -26.96
CA ARG A 173 -13.00 32.13 -28.32
C ARG A 173 -11.72 32.93 -28.53
N GLY A 174 -10.93 32.53 -29.53
CA GLY A 174 -9.64 33.17 -29.84
C GLY A 174 -8.49 32.83 -28.89
N ALA A 175 -8.67 31.87 -27.99
CA ALA A 175 -7.67 31.43 -27.01
C ALA A 175 -6.58 30.54 -27.64
N LYS A 176 -5.64 31.15 -28.39
CA LYS A 176 -4.50 30.43 -29.02
C LYS A 176 -3.46 29.93 -28.00
N ASP A 177 -3.44 30.53 -26.82
CA ASP A 177 -2.57 30.24 -25.68
C ASP A 177 -3.15 29.20 -24.71
N ALA A 178 -4.27 28.57 -25.08
CA ALA A 178 -4.89 27.54 -24.25
C ALA A 178 -3.99 26.33 -24.04
N PRO A 179 -3.83 25.84 -22.79
CA PRO A 179 -3.06 24.63 -22.54
C PRO A 179 -3.63 23.40 -23.30
N PRO A 180 -2.77 22.47 -23.75
CA PRO A 180 -3.20 21.31 -24.53
C PRO A 180 -4.33 20.51 -23.87
N GLY A 181 -5.39 20.22 -24.64
CA GLY A 181 -6.54 19.45 -24.17
C GLY A 181 -7.44 20.19 -23.18
N LEU A 182 -7.38 21.53 -23.15
CA LEU A 182 -8.38 22.40 -22.50
C LEU A 182 -9.33 22.96 -23.57
N GLY A 183 -10.62 22.68 -23.44
CA GLY A 183 -11.67 23.19 -24.32
C GLY A 183 -12.91 23.64 -23.54
N SER A 184 -13.84 24.33 -24.21
CA SER A 184 -15.05 24.86 -23.57
C SER A 184 -15.90 23.78 -22.90
N ASP A 185 -16.00 22.60 -23.50
CA ASP A 185 -16.79 21.49 -22.97
C ASP A 185 -16.19 20.92 -21.69
N LYS A 186 -14.86 20.90 -21.61
CA LYS A 186 -14.14 20.46 -20.41
C LYS A 186 -14.39 21.42 -19.24
N ILE A 187 -14.35 22.72 -19.51
CA ILE A 187 -14.65 23.75 -18.51
C ILE A 187 -16.13 23.67 -18.10
N LYS A 188 -17.05 23.49 -19.05
CA LYS A 188 -18.47 23.26 -18.75
C LYS A 188 -18.65 22.05 -17.82
N ALA A 189 -17.99 20.92 -18.13
CA ALA A 189 -18.04 19.73 -17.30
C ALA A 189 -17.42 19.91 -15.90
N TRP A 190 -16.48 20.86 -15.71
CA TRP A 190 -15.99 21.26 -14.38
C TRP A 190 -17.04 22.02 -13.58
N ILE A 191 -17.72 22.97 -14.24
CA ILE A 191 -18.77 23.82 -13.66
C ILE A 191 -20.00 22.98 -13.27
N ASP A 192 -20.44 22.10 -14.17
CA ASP A 192 -21.59 21.19 -13.98
C ASP A 192 -21.24 20.03 -13.04
N GLY A 193 -19.95 19.88 -12.73
CA GLY A 193 -19.44 18.93 -11.75
C GLY A 193 -19.27 17.49 -12.24
N THR A 194 -19.58 17.22 -13.51
CA THR A 194 -19.38 15.93 -14.20
C THR A 194 -17.91 15.50 -14.18
N ILE A 195 -16.98 16.45 -14.32
CA ILE A 195 -15.54 16.21 -14.15
C ILE A 195 -15.10 16.79 -12.80
N LYS A 196 -14.49 15.94 -11.97
CA LYS A 196 -14.04 16.28 -10.60
C LYS A 196 -12.55 16.63 -10.51
N THR A 197 -11.83 16.63 -11.63
CA THR A 197 -10.38 16.80 -11.66
C THR A 197 -9.93 17.65 -12.84
N ALA A 198 -8.88 18.44 -12.63
CA ALA A 198 -8.25 19.28 -13.64
C ALA A 198 -6.73 19.25 -13.47
N LYS A 199 -5.96 19.52 -14.52
CA LYS A 199 -4.54 19.84 -14.33
C LYS A 199 -4.41 21.23 -13.70
N PRO A 200 -3.47 21.46 -12.76
CA PRO A 200 -3.28 22.77 -12.12
C PRO A 200 -3.11 23.92 -13.12
N GLU A 201 -2.30 23.70 -14.15
CA GLU A 201 -2.03 24.66 -15.23
C GLU A 201 -3.29 25.07 -16.00
N GLN A 202 -4.19 24.12 -16.25
CA GLN A 202 -5.44 24.38 -16.97
C GLN A 202 -6.42 25.15 -16.08
N LEU A 203 -6.49 24.81 -14.79
CA LEU A 203 -7.39 25.48 -13.86
C LEU A 203 -6.94 26.92 -13.59
N ALA A 204 -5.64 27.14 -13.38
CA ALA A 204 -5.05 28.46 -13.22
C ALA A 204 -5.27 29.34 -14.45
N TYR A 205 -5.09 28.77 -15.65
CA TYR A 205 -5.35 29.46 -16.92
C TYR A 205 -6.81 29.93 -17.03
N VAL A 206 -7.78 29.07 -16.71
CA VAL A 206 -9.21 29.42 -16.77
C VAL A 206 -9.53 30.57 -15.82
N PHE A 207 -9.03 30.52 -14.58
CA PHE A 207 -9.24 31.61 -13.62
C PHE A 207 -8.61 32.93 -14.10
N ALA A 208 -7.34 32.90 -14.49
CA ALA A 208 -6.62 34.09 -14.96
C ALA A 208 -7.32 34.74 -16.16
N ARG A 209 -7.76 33.93 -17.13
CA ARG A 209 -8.43 34.42 -18.34
C ARG A 209 -9.80 35.03 -18.03
N TRP A 210 -10.57 34.41 -17.13
CA TRP A 210 -11.88 34.94 -16.74
C TRP A 210 -11.76 36.26 -15.98
N GLU A 211 -10.74 36.38 -15.13
CA GLU A 211 -10.44 37.59 -14.39
C GLU A 211 -9.91 38.71 -15.30
N ALA A 212 -9.08 38.40 -16.29
CA ALA A 212 -8.56 39.38 -17.25
C ALA A 212 -9.66 40.04 -18.10
N HIS A 213 -10.69 39.28 -18.49
CA HIS A 213 -11.83 39.83 -19.24
C HIS A 213 -12.71 40.79 -18.42
N LYS A 214 -12.62 40.77 -17.09
CA LYS A 214 -13.35 41.70 -16.22
C LYS A 214 -12.89 43.16 -16.43
N THR A 215 -11.68 43.38 -16.92
CA THR A 215 -11.02 44.69 -16.99
C THR A 215 -11.24 45.42 -18.32
N GLN A 216 -11.98 44.84 -19.27
CA GLN A 216 -12.23 45.42 -20.60
C GLN A 216 -13.65 45.99 -20.78
N LYS A 217 -14.38 46.22 -19.69
CA LYS A 217 -15.64 46.97 -19.65
C LYS A 217 -15.40 48.29 -18.92
#